data_AF-A0A7S3R7Y1-F1
#
_entry.id   AF-A0A7S3R7Y1-F1
#
_cell.length_a   1.000
_cell.length_b   1.000
_cell.length_c   1.000
_cell.angle_alpha   90.00
_cell.angle_beta   90.00
_cell.angle_gamma   90.00
#
_symmetry.space_group_name_H-M   'P 1'
#
loop_
_entity.id
_entity.type
_entity.pdbx_description
1 polymer ?
#
loop_
_entity_poly.entity_id
_entity_poly.type
_entity_poly.pdbx_seq_one_letter_code
_entity_poly.pdbx_strand_id
1 'polypeptide(L)'
;GAQQGKGVGTLHALCALQALGSVGCIAPQVFAGYVRDTAHYVNHVLLSAPIDQATASAALLPMELHAGGPSEPLPAEVDEEGESVVTWGQFSAIASAKARALKALVRGCTPRVEAATHISPDTALVAEALFTVFENLMDVDNDMQALPPSSPMDIALMRLMAGKGTLRLALRHDTRMPNSTYCMLSLVMQDPVLEVRSEFAKALLQHVTVLMAQGMRTHTQQSGMPTLSAGGWMPSKYAAMLPLAAVDPHEPNRARAARALVDYVIAKRRAARAAAQQAALITTTSATSRGAAAPQGTAGAERQQQVQELPEFMLPYLVYLLAHHPDFPEQVALDAVASGGLAAAPPALGGTSTHQQLHDKKPGRPQVQQQQQQNKQRRAHSFQSNGHSHQSGSLSLSQEGGGAGRQQPGREEGEEEG
;
A
#
# COMPACT_ATOMS: atom_id res chain seq x y z
N GLY A 1 20.52 -36.04 -14.85
CA GLY A 1 20.22 -36.85 -13.65
C GLY A 1 19.91 -35.98 -12.43
N ALA A 2 20.92 -35.58 -11.65
CA ALA A 2 20.71 -34.91 -10.34
C ALA A 2 20.23 -33.45 -10.36
N GLN A 3 20.32 -32.74 -11.51
CA GLN A 3 19.81 -31.36 -11.63
C GLN A 3 18.32 -31.27 -12.03
N GLN A 4 17.73 -32.34 -12.60
CA GLN A 4 16.32 -32.34 -13.02
C GLN A 4 15.32 -32.47 -11.85
N GLY A 5 15.78 -32.85 -10.65
CA GLY A 5 14.90 -33.01 -9.48
C GLY A 5 14.66 -31.74 -8.65
N LYS A 6 15.48 -30.70 -8.79
CA LYS A 6 15.42 -29.53 -7.90
C LYS A 6 14.28 -28.55 -8.24
N GLY A 7 13.97 -28.36 -9.52
CA GLY A 7 12.93 -27.42 -9.95
C GLY A 7 11.51 -27.83 -9.58
N VAL A 8 11.22 -29.14 -9.61
CA VAL A 8 9.90 -29.70 -9.28
C VAL A 8 9.54 -29.48 -7.80
N GLY A 9 10.54 -29.53 -6.91
CA GLY A 9 10.34 -29.27 -5.48
C GLY A 9 9.84 -27.86 -5.19
N THR A 10 10.40 -26.84 -5.86
CA THR A 10 10.04 -25.44 -5.64
C THR A 10 8.60 -25.14 -6.06
N LEU A 11 8.15 -25.68 -7.19
CA LEU A 11 6.77 -25.49 -7.65
C LEU A 11 5.77 -26.13 -6.68
N HIS A 12 6.01 -27.37 -6.27
CA HIS A 12 5.15 -28.04 -5.28
C HIS A 12 5.11 -27.28 -3.95
N ALA A 13 6.25 -26.75 -3.49
CA ALA A 13 6.31 -25.92 -2.29
C ALA A 13 5.46 -24.64 -2.43
N LEU A 14 5.52 -23.94 -3.56
CA LEU A 14 4.71 -22.75 -3.80
C LEU A 14 3.21 -23.06 -3.88
N CYS A 15 2.84 -24.15 -4.54
CA CYS A 15 1.45 -24.61 -4.57
C CYS A 15 0.95 -24.98 -3.16
N ALA A 16 1.78 -25.66 -2.36
CA ALA A 16 1.46 -25.99 -0.98
C ALA A 16 1.30 -24.73 -0.12
N LEU A 17 2.21 -23.74 -0.25
CA LEU A 17 2.08 -22.46 0.43
C LEU A 17 0.80 -21.72 0.04
N GLN A 18 0.46 -21.68 -1.25
CA GLN A 18 -0.77 -21.06 -1.73
C GLN A 18 -2.03 -21.76 -1.18
N ALA A 19 -2.00 -23.10 -1.11
CA ALA A 19 -3.06 -23.88 -0.49
C ALA A 19 -3.18 -23.55 1.01
N LEU A 20 -2.06 -23.55 1.75
CA LEU A 20 -2.02 -23.19 3.18
C LEU A 20 -2.52 -21.76 3.43
N GLY A 21 -2.12 -20.79 2.60
CA GLY A 21 -2.63 -19.43 2.68
C GLY A 21 -4.14 -19.34 2.42
N SER A 22 -4.67 -20.20 1.55
CA SER A 22 -6.11 -20.31 1.31
C SER A 22 -6.85 -20.97 2.49
N VAL A 23 -6.24 -22.00 3.10
CA VAL A 23 -6.73 -22.62 4.34
C VAL A 23 -6.77 -21.59 5.47
N GLY A 24 -5.72 -20.81 5.71
CA GLY A 24 -5.76 -19.79 6.77
C GLY A 24 -6.81 -18.70 6.55
N CYS A 25 -7.17 -18.44 5.29
CA CYS A 25 -8.22 -17.51 4.94
C CYS A 25 -9.65 -18.02 5.27
N ILE A 26 -9.88 -19.34 5.18
CA ILE A 26 -11.21 -19.98 5.27
C ILE A 26 -11.39 -20.75 6.59
N ALA A 27 -10.34 -21.42 7.06
CA ALA A 27 -10.26 -22.22 8.27
C ALA A 27 -9.03 -21.80 9.11
N PRO A 28 -9.03 -20.58 9.69
CA PRO A 28 -7.90 -20.04 10.44
C PRO A 28 -7.44 -20.92 11.61
N GLN A 29 -8.35 -21.65 12.24
CA GLN A 29 -8.06 -22.59 13.33
C GLN A 29 -7.18 -23.77 12.88
N VAL A 30 -7.33 -24.22 11.63
CA VAL A 30 -6.48 -25.27 11.06
C VAL A 30 -5.10 -24.71 10.73
N PHE A 31 -5.07 -23.53 10.10
CA PHE A 31 -3.81 -22.88 9.74
C PHE A 31 -2.98 -22.46 10.96
N ALA A 32 -3.61 -22.11 12.08
CA ALA A 32 -2.94 -21.74 13.31
C ALA A 32 -1.91 -22.80 13.77
N GLY A 33 -2.18 -24.10 13.56
CA GLY A 33 -1.23 -25.16 13.90
C GLY A 33 0.03 -25.20 13.03
N TYR A 34 0.02 -24.56 11.86
CA TYR A 34 1.11 -24.58 10.88
C TYR A 34 1.73 -23.20 10.62
N VAL A 35 1.16 -22.13 11.19
CA VAL A 35 1.52 -20.75 10.83
C VAL A 35 2.98 -20.42 11.18
N ARG A 36 3.50 -20.93 12.30
CA ARG A 36 4.88 -20.72 12.72
C ARG A 36 5.88 -21.41 11.79
N ASP A 37 5.64 -22.68 11.46
CA ASP A 37 6.50 -23.44 10.54
C ASP A 37 6.47 -22.84 9.13
N THR A 38 5.28 -22.43 8.69
CA THR A 38 5.10 -21.75 7.39
C THR A 38 5.86 -20.43 7.38
N ALA A 39 5.74 -19.61 8.42
CA ALA A 39 6.45 -18.35 8.54
C ALA A 39 7.97 -18.55 8.61
N HIS A 40 8.43 -19.52 9.39
CA HIS A 40 9.83 -19.87 9.49
C HIS A 40 10.41 -20.30 8.14
N TYR A 41 9.70 -21.19 7.42
CA TYR A 41 10.09 -21.60 6.07
C TYR A 41 10.17 -20.42 5.11
N VAL A 42 9.14 -19.56 5.07
CA VAL A 42 9.14 -18.40 4.17
C VAL A 42 10.27 -17.43 4.53
N ASN A 43 10.39 -17.04 5.80
CA ASN A 43 11.31 -15.99 6.24
C ASN A 43 12.78 -16.43 6.26
N HIS A 44 13.09 -17.64 6.70
CA HIS A 44 14.47 -18.08 6.91
C HIS A 44 14.98 -19.03 5.82
N VAL A 45 14.10 -19.76 5.14
CA VAL A 45 14.51 -20.67 4.07
C VAL A 45 14.31 -20.01 2.71
N LEU A 46 13.09 -19.58 2.40
CA LEU A 46 12.78 -19.12 1.04
C LEU A 46 13.34 -17.72 0.76
N LEU A 47 13.18 -16.75 1.67
CA LEU A 47 13.71 -15.40 1.45
C LEU A 47 15.24 -15.38 1.38
N SER A 48 15.92 -16.19 2.19
CA SER A 48 17.39 -16.30 2.22
C SER A 48 17.98 -17.22 1.14
N ALA A 49 17.16 -18.01 0.44
CA ALA A 49 17.65 -18.98 -0.54
C ALA A 49 18.41 -18.28 -1.69
N PRO A 50 19.65 -18.68 -2.02
CA PRO A 50 20.45 -18.14 -3.12
C PRO A 50 19.79 -18.37 -4.48
N ILE A 51 19.97 -17.41 -5.38
CA ILE A 51 19.44 -17.47 -6.74
C ILE A 51 20.30 -18.44 -7.57
N ASP A 52 19.79 -19.63 -7.82
CA ASP A 52 20.37 -20.53 -8.82
C ASP A 52 19.60 -20.33 -10.14
N GLN A 53 20.17 -19.52 -11.04
CA GLN A 53 19.54 -19.05 -12.29
C GLN A 53 19.04 -20.21 -13.16
N ALA A 54 19.67 -21.39 -13.07
CA ALA A 54 19.33 -22.57 -13.86
C ALA A 54 17.96 -23.18 -13.50
N THR A 55 17.44 -22.96 -12.29
CA THR A 55 16.14 -23.53 -11.85
C THR A 55 14.93 -22.63 -12.12
N ALA A 56 15.15 -21.37 -12.48
CA ALA A 56 14.09 -20.36 -12.59
C ALA A 56 13.18 -20.53 -13.83
N SER A 57 13.70 -21.09 -14.92
CA SER A 57 13.01 -21.11 -16.21
C SER A 57 11.78 -22.02 -16.27
N ALA A 58 11.67 -23.03 -15.40
CA ALA A 58 10.62 -24.06 -15.48
C ALA A 58 9.33 -23.76 -14.69
N ALA A 59 9.29 -22.72 -13.86
CA ALA A 59 8.18 -22.45 -12.93
C ALA A 59 7.31 -21.22 -13.27
N LEU A 60 7.45 -20.69 -14.49
CA LEU A 60 6.74 -19.49 -14.95
C LEU A 60 5.26 -19.78 -15.25
N LEU A 61 4.47 -20.01 -14.20
CA LEU A 61 3.07 -19.58 -14.25
C LEU A 61 3.07 -18.05 -14.28
N PRO A 62 2.27 -17.38 -15.13
CA PRO A 62 2.14 -15.93 -15.12
C PRO A 62 1.77 -15.46 -13.72
N MET A 63 2.53 -14.52 -13.14
CA MET A 63 2.06 -13.83 -11.95
C MET A 63 1.00 -12.83 -12.41
N GLU A 64 -0.27 -13.13 -12.14
CA GLU A 64 -1.35 -12.16 -12.30
C GLU A 64 -1.20 -11.05 -11.24
N LEU A 65 -0.21 -10.18 -11.44
CA LEU A 65 -0.33 -8.78 -11.05
C LEU A 65 -1.58 -8.28 -11.77
N HIS A 66 -2.60 -7.87 -11.01
CA HIS A 66 -3.91 -7.43 -11.52
C HIS A 66 -3.79 -6.16 -12.40
N ALA A 67 -3.21 -6.29 -13.59
CA ALA A 67 -3.40 -5.41 -14.70
C ALA A 67 -4.46 -6.05 -15.59
N GLY A 68 -5.56 -5.33 -15.82
CA GLY A 68 -6.66 -5.83 -16.64
C GLY A 68 -6.20 -6.14 -18.05
N GLY A 69 -6.61 -7.30 -18.54
CA GLY A 69 -6.49 -7.72 -19.93
C GLY A 69 -5.13 -8.32 -20.31
N PRO A 70 -5.10 -9.29 -21.24
CA PRO A 70 -3.85 -9.76 -21.85
C PRO A 70 -3.28 -8.63 -22.71
N SER A 71 -2.34 -7.85 -22.16
CA SER A 71 -1.50 -6.97 -22.98
C SER A 71 -0.51 -7.84 -23.73
N GLU A 72 -0.59 -7.84 -25.06
CA GLU A 72 0.36 -8.51 -25.94
C GLU A 72 1.79 -8.03 -25.61
N PRO A 73 2.77 -8.94 -25.47
CA PRO A 73 4.14 -8.56 -25.13
C PRO A 73 4.71 -7.69 -26.25
N LEU A 74 4.93 -6.40 -25.95
CA LEU A 74 5.64 -5.50 -26.84
C LEU A 74 7.08 -6.03 -27.05
N PRO A 75 7.62 -5.94 -28.28
CA PRO A 75 9.00 -6.35 -28.54
C PRO A 75 9.97 -5.58 -27.62
N ALA A 76 10.99 -6.27 -27.12
CA ALA A 76 11.99 -5.67 -26.24
C ALA A 76 12.66 -4.49 -26.96
N GLU A 77 12.42 -3.28 -26.46
CA GLU A 77 13.15 -2.09 -26.92
C GLU A 77 14.59 -2.22 -26.43
N VAL A 78 15.51 -2.38 -27.37
CA VAL A 78 16.95 -2.31 -27.12
C VAL A 78 17.32 -0.84 -27.21
N ASP A 79 17.99 -0.32 -26.18
CA ASP A 79 18.48 1.06 -26.24
C ASP A 79 19.60 1.22 -27.29
N GLU A 80 19.96 2.46 -27.61
CA GLU A 80 21.04 2.74 -28.60
C GLU A 80 22.40 2.17 -28.15
N GLU A 81 22.55 1.79 -26.89
CA GLU A 81 23.77 1.23 -26.30
C GLU A 81 23.78 -0.31 -26.32
N GLY A 82 22.70 -0.95 -26.78
CA GLY A 82 22.58 -2.40 -26.84
C GLY A 82 22.26 -3.04 -25.48
N GLU A 83 22.01 -2.24 -24.44
CA GLU A 83 21.55 -2.73 -23.15
C GLU A 83 20.04 -3.00 -23.23
N SER A 84 19.65 -4.19 -22.76
CA SER A 84 18.24 -4.55 -22.65
C SER A 84 17.60 -3.66 -21.59
N VAL A 85 16.70 -2.76 -22.00
CA VAL A 85 15.89 -1.99 -21.07
C VAL A 85 15.05 -2.97 -20.26
N VAL A 86 15.36 -3.09 -18.96
CA VAL A 86 14.61 -3.99 -18.07
C VAL A 86 13.20 -3.41 -17.92
N THR A 87 12.23 -4.07 -18.55
CA THR A 87 10.83 -3.64 -18.51
C THR A 87 10.14 -4.19 -17.27
N TRP A 88 9.26 -3.38 -16.67
CA TRP A 88 8.42 -3.83 -15.57
C TRP A 88 7.62 -5.07 -15.97
N GLY A 89 7.61 -6.10 -15.11
CA GLY A 89 6.99 -7.39 -15.41
C GLY A 89 8.00 -8.50 -15.71
N GLN A 90 9.24 -8.15 -16.08
CA GLN A 90 10.32 -9.12 -16.28
C GLN A 90 11.05 -9.41 -14.96
N PHE A 91 10.33 -10.02 -14.01
CA PHE A 91 10.90 -10.42 -12.72
C PHE A 91 11.56 -11.78 -12.80
N SER A 92 12.59 -12.01 -11.99
CA SER A 92 13.13 -13.36 -11.86
C SER A 92 12.07 -14.30 -11.28
N ALA A 93 12.12 -15.57 -11.68
CA ALA A 93 11.19 -16.57 -11.15
C ALA A 93 11.32 -16.73 -9.63
N ILE A 94 12.50 -16.46 -9.07
CA ILE A 94 12.78 -16.54 -7.63
C ILE A 94 12.15 -15.36 -6.90
N ALA A 95 12.28 -14.14 -7.41
CA ALA A 95 11.58 -12.99 -6.84
C ALA A 95 10.05 -13.19 -6.90
N SER A 96 9.54 -13.73 -8.02
CA SER A 96 8.13 -14.10 -8.16
C SER A 96 7.70 -15.18 -7.17
N ALA A 97 8.54 -16.19 -6.93
CA ALA A 97 8.30 -17.24 -5.93
C ALA A 97 8.24 -16.66 -4.51
N LYS A 98 9.20 -15.82 -4.13
CA LYS A 98 9.25 -15.12 -2.83
C LYS A 98 8.02 -14.23 -2.64
N ALA A 99 7.67 -13.44 -3.64
CA ALA A 99 6.47 -12.61 -3.66
C ALA A 99 5.19 -13.43 -3.43
N ARG A 100 5.04 -14.57 -4.12
CA ARG A 100 3.89 -15.47 -3.96
C ARG A 100 3.84 -16.11 -2.56
N ALA A 101 4.97 -16.54 -2.04
CA ALA A 101 5.06 -17.11 -0.70
C ALA A 101 4.67 -16.11 0.39
N LEU A 102 5.19 -14.88 0.31
CA LEU A 102 4.80 -13.78 1.21
C LEU A 102 3.30 -13.49 1.10
N LYS A 103 2.77 -13.38 -0.13
CA LYS A 103 1.33 -13.18 -0.37
C LYS A 103 0.49 -14.30 0.25
N ALA A 104 0.92 -15.55 0.11
CA ALA A 104 0.22 -16.70 0.66
C ALA A 104 0.24 -16.70 2.19
N LEU A 105 1.39 -16.43 2.80
CA LEU A 105 1.54 -16.34 4.25
C LEU A 105 0.68 -15.20 4.84
N VAL A 106 0.73 -14.00 4.24
CA VAL A 106 -0.12 -12.87 4.65
C VAL A 106 -1.60 -13.21 4.50
N ARG A 107 -1.98 -13.88 3.41
CA ARG A 107 -3.35 -14.33 3.19
C ARG A 107 -3.81 -15.30 4.28
N GLY A 108 -2.95 -16.24 4.68
CA GLY A 108 -3.23 -17.16 5.78
C GLY A 108 -3.38 -16.45 7.13
N CYS A 109 -2.60 -15.39 7.36
CA CYS A 109 -2.68 -14.56 8.56
C CYS A 109 -3.86 -13.56 8.57
N THR A 110 -4.61 -13.45 7.48
CA THR A 110 -5.70 -12.45 7.31
C THR A 110 -7.02 -13.14 6.96
N PRO A 111 -7.62 -13.87 7.93
CA PRO A 111 -8.87 -14.59 7.71
C PRO A 111 -10.01 -13.64 7.32
N ARG A 112 -10.96 -14.13 6.52
CA ARG A 112 -12.16 -13.37 6.14
C ARG A 112 -13.02 -13.03 7.36
N VAL A 113 -13.71 -11.88 7.31
CA VAL A 113 -14.53 -11.30 8.41
C VAL A 113 -15.41 -12.33 9.08
N GLU A 114 -16.12 -13.13 8.29
CA GLU A 114 -17.07 -14.13 8.75
C GLU A 114 -16.42 -15.37 9.38
N ALA A 115 -15.17 -15.70 9.02
CA ALA A 115 -14.52 -16.94 9.41
C ALA A 115 -13.74 -16.85 10.73
N ALA A 116 -13.50 -15.64 11.26
CA ALA A 116 -12.64 -15.45 12.43
C ALA A 116 -13.34 -14.58 13.47
N THR A 117 -14.08 -15.22 14.38
CA THR A 117 -14.48 -14.63 15.66
C THR A 117 -13.28 -14.47 16.59
N HIS A 118 -12.29 -15.37 16.49
CA HIS A 118 -11.05 -15.32 17.27
C HIS A 118 -9.83 -15.58 16.37
N ILE A 119 -8.87 -14.67 16.40
CA ILE A 119 -7.55 -14.85 15.79
C ILE A 119 -6.69 -15.61 16.82
N SER A 120 -6.08 -16.72 16.40
CA SER A 120 -5.15 -17.46 17.25
C SER A 120 -3.97 -16.57 17.70
N PRO A 121 -3.51 -16.64 18.96
CA PRO A 121 -2.32 -15.94 19.42
C PRO A 121 -1.10 -16.17 18.52
N ASP A 122 -0.93 -17.38 18.00
CA ASP A 122 0.20 -17.74 17.14
C ASP A 122 0.16 -17.01 15.80
N THR A 123 -1.02 -16.90 15.20
CA THR A 123 -1.21 -16.13 13.96
C THR A 123 -0.93 -14.66 14.20
N ALA A 124 -1.32 -14.13 15.36
CA ALA A 124 -1.09 -12.73 15.70
C ALA A 124 0.40 -12.42 15.94
N LEU A 125 1.15 -13.32 16.60
CA LEU A 125 2.60 -13.21 16.76
C LEU A 125 3.34 -13.28 15.42
N VAL A 126 2.92 -14.16 14.52
CA VAL A 126 3.49 -14.23 13.16
C VAL A 126 3.20 -12.96 12.37
N ALA A 127 1.97 -12.42 12.46
CA ALA A 127 1.63 -11.16 11.80
C ALA A 127 2.50 -9.98 12.28
N GLU A 128 2.78 -9.93 13.59
CA GLU A 128 3.66 -8.94 14.20
C GLU A 128 5.11 -9.07 13.69
N ALA A 129 5.65 -10.29 13.65
CA ALA A 129 6.97 -10.53 13.07
C ALA A 129 7.04 -10.18 11.58
N LEU A 130 5.95 -10.38 10.84
CA LEU A 130 5.87 -10.00 9.42
C LEU A 130 5.89 -8.49 9.21
N PHE A 131 5.37 -7.68 10.13
CA PHE A 131 5.52 -6.22 10.02
C PHE A 131 6.99 -5.82 10.05
N THR A 132 7.81 -6.41 10.93
CA THR A 132 9.26 -6.18 10.96
C THR A 132 9.95 -6.61 9.66
N VAL A 133 9.58 -7.78 9.12
CA VAL A 133 10.11 -8.24 7.82
C VAL A 133 9.72 -7.28 6.70
N PHE A 134 8.47 -6.81 6.67
CA PHE A 134 8.00 -5.88 5.64
C PHE A 134 8.57 -4.48 5.76
N GLU A 135 8.78 -3.99 6.99
CA GLU A 135 9.47 -2.73 7.21
C GLU A 135 10.86 -2.74 6.58
N ASN A 136 11.64 -3.79 6.84
CA ASN A 136 12.96 -3.97 6.23
C ASN A 136 12.88 -4.11 4.71
N LEU A 137 11.87 -4.81 4.18
CA LEU A 137 11.70 -5.01 2.74
C LEU A 137 11.17 -3.76 2.01
N MET A 138 10.51 -2.82 2.70
CA MET A 138 10.00 -1.56 2.13
C MET A 138 11.06 -0.47 2.08
N ASP A 139 12.09 -0.56 2.92
CA ASP A 139 13.19 0.38 2.96
C ASP A 139 13.95 0.42 1.62
N VAL A 140 14.07 1.62 1.06
CA VAL A 140 14.72 1.86 -0.23
C VAL A 140 16.25 1.83 -0.08
N ASP A 141 16.75 2.23 1.09
CA ASP A 141 18.18 2.25 1.41
C ASP A 141 18.68 0.90 1.91
N ASN A 142 17.76 -0.02 2.20
CA ASN A 142 18.12 -1.40 2.47
C ASN A 142 18.52 -2.09 1.16
N ASP A 143 19.82 -2.33 1.00
CA ASP A 143 20.40 -3.11 -0.10
C ASP A 143 19.82 -4.55 -0.20
N MET A 144 18.99 -4.95 0.76
CA MET A 144 18.40 -6.27 0.88
C MET A 144 19.47 -7.35 0.73
N GLN A 145 20.59 -7.21 1.43
CA GLN A 145 21.71 -8.16 1.38
C GLN A 145 21.29 -9.59 1.75
N ALA A 146 20.19 -9.73 2.50
CA ALA A 146 19.56 -11.02 2.80
C ALA A 146 18.88 -11.67 1.58
N LEU A 147 18.52 -10.88 0.57
CA LEU A 147 18.15 -11.37 -0.75
C LEU A 147 19.45 -11.58 -1.56
N PRO A 148 19.61 -12.72 -2.22
CA PRO A 148 20.74 -12.97 -3.13
C PRO A 148 20.73 -11.95 -4.27
N PRO A 149 21.79 -11.84 -5.10
CA PRO A 149 21.92 -10.77 -6.10
C PRO A 149 20.65 -10.68 -6.95
N SER A 150 19.86 -9.66 -6.65
CA SER A 150 18.51 -9.44 -7.19
C SER A 150 18.59 -8.27 -8.16
N SER A 151 17.88 -8.37 -9.28
CA SER A 151 17.77 -7.22 -10.18
C SER A 151 17.09 -6.05 -9.44
N PRO A 152 17.32 -4.79 -9.83
CA PRO A 152 16.59 -3.66 -9.27
C PRO A 152 15.06 -3.82 -9.37
N MET A 153 14.56 -4.52 -10.40
CA MET A 153 13.13 -4.82 -10.55
C MET A 153 12.64 -5.88 -9.57
N ASP A 154 13.45 -6.88 -9.25
CA ASP A 154 13.11 -7.87 -8.21
C ASP A 154 13.01 -7.19 -6.83
N ILE A 155 13.95 -6.29 -6.53
CA ILE A 155 13.97 -5.45 -5.33
C ILE A 155 12.68 -4.59 -5.27
N ALA A 156 12.34 -3.93 -6.38
CA ALA A 156 11.11 -3.14 -6.49
C ALA A 156 9.83 -3.99 -6.31
N LEU A 157 9.80 -5.20 -6.86
CA LEU A 157 8.71 -6.14 -6.63
C LEU A 157 8.58 -6.51 -5.16
N MET A 158 9.70 -6.76 -4.46
CA MET A 158 9.67 -7.11 -3.04
C MET A 158 9.17 -5.94 -2.19
N ARG A 159 9.58 -4.69 -2.46
CA ARG A 159 9.01 -3.48 -1.82
C ARG A 159 7.50 -3.38 -2.04
N LEU A 160 7.04 -3.53 -3.28
CA LEU A 160 5.61 -3.51 -3.62
C LEU A 160 4.83 -4.60 -2.86
N MET A 161 5.39 -5.81 -2.79
CA MET A 161 4.77 -6.94 -2.12
C MET A 161 4.73 -6.79 -0.60
N ALA A 162 5.77 -6.19 -0.01
CA ALA A 162 5.79 -5.83 1.39
C ALA A 162 4.72 -4.77 1.70
N GLY A 163 4.63 -3.68 0.91
CA GLY A 163 3.58 -2.68 1.08
C GLY A 163 2.16 -3.25 0.94
N LYS A 164 1.90 -4.06 -0.10
CA LYS A 164 0.61 -4.75 -0.27
C LYS A 164 0.34 -5.75 0.87
N GLY A 165 1.38 -6.43 1.36
CA GLY A 165 1.33 -7.35 2.49
C GLY A 165 0.92 -6.65 3.78
N THR A 166 1.56 -5.53 4.10
CA THR A 166 1.27 -4.69 5.26
C THR A 166 -0.16 -4.17 5.24
N LEU A 167 -0.64 -3.60 4.12
CA LEU A 167 -2.05 -3.19 3.97
C LEU A 167 -3.00 -4.36 4.22
N ARG A 168 -2.64 -5.57 3.76
CA ARG A 168 -3.50 -6.74 3.98
C ARG A 168 -3.48 -7.20 5.44
N LEU A 169 -2.33 -7.24 6.11
CA LEU A 169 -2.22 -7.57 7.54
C LEU A 169 -2.98 -6.58 8.41
N ALA A 170 -2.91 -5.29 8.07
CA ALA A 170 -3.66 -4.22 8.72
C ALA A 170 -5.18 -4.47 8.75
N LEU A 171 -5.75 -5.21 7.79
CA LEU A 171 -7.16 -5.60 7.85
C LEU A 171 -7.49 -6.46 9.07
N ARG A 172 -6.53 -6.97 9.83
CA ARG A 172 -6.80 -7.81 11.02
C ARG A 172 -5.92 -7.48 12.21
N HIS A 173 -4.77 -6.87 11.95
CA HIS A 173 -3.71 -6.67 12.92
C HIS A 173 -3.28 -5.20 12.98
N ASP A 174 -4.14 -4.24 12.61
CA ASP A 174 -3.78 -2.81 12.62
C ASP A 174 -3.27 -2.33 13.98
N THR A 175 -3.89 -2.80 15.08
CA THR A 175 -3.49 -2.46 16.45
C THR A 175 -2.12 -3.01 16.85
N ARG A 176 -1.58 -3.96 16.09
CA ARG A 176 -0.25 -4.56 16.29
C ARG A 176 0.80 -4.01 15.33
N MET A 177 0.41 -3.16 14.39
CA MET A 177 1.35 -2.59 13.42
C MET A 177 2.23 -1.55 14.13
N PRO A 178 3.58 -1.72 14.11
CA PRO A 178 4.48 -0.71 14.63
C PRO A 178 4.31 0.63 13.90
N ASN A 179 4.51 1.72 14.62
CA ASN A 179 4.41 3.07 14.05
C ASN A 179 5.46 3.30 12.95
N SER A 180 6.67 2.76 13.12
CA SER A 180 7.73 2.85 12.11
C SER A 180 7.32 2.13 10.82
N THR A 181 6.75 0.93 10.91
CA THR A 181 6.17 0.21 9.76
C THR A 181 5.07 1.03 9.08
N TYR A 182 4.23 1.74 9.83
CA TYR A 182 3.20 2.62 9.28
C TYR A 182 3.80 3.81 8.49
N CYS A 183 4.84 4.46 9.01
CA CYS A 183 5.57 5.50 8.29
C CYS A 183 6.23 4.94 7.02
N MET A 184 6.93 3.80 7.11
CA MET A 184 7.55 3.14 5.96
C MET A 184 6.52 2.75 4.89
N LEU A 185 5.35 2.27 5.30
CA LEU A 185 4.26 1.97 4.37
C LEU A 185 3.82 3.19 3.55
N SER A 186 3.81 4.37 4.17
CA SER A 186 3.43 5.62 3.50
C SER A 186 4.45 6.02 2.43
N LEU A 187 5.74 5.74 2.64
CA LEU A 187 6.82 6.06 1.72
C LEU A 187 6.78 5.22 0.43
N VAL A 188 6.07 4.09 0.42
CA VAL A 188 5.84 3.32 -0.82
C VAL A 188 5.05 4.14 -1.86
N MET A 189 4.27 5.15 -1.44
CA MET A 189 3.65 6.12 -2.35
C MET A 189 4.66 6.99 -3.12
N GLN A 190 5.91 7.01 -2.67
CA GLN A 190 7.03 7.80 -3.22
C GLN A 190 8.21 6.89 -3.63
N ASP A 191 7.97 5.59 -3.82
CA ASP A 191 9.01 4.64 -4.27
C ASP A 191 9.71 5.17 -5.53
N PRO A 192 11.05 5.00 -5.68
CA PRO A 192 11.77 5.45 -6.86
C PRO A 192 11.22 4.85 -8.18
N VAL A 193 10.63 3.65 -8.13
CA VAL A 193 10.08 2.96 -9.30
C VAL A 193 8.61 3.35 -9.51
N LEU A 194 8.31 3.90 -10.70
CA LEU A 194 6.99 4.41 -11.07
C LEU A 194 5.87 3.38 -10.87
N GLU A 195 6.13 2.14 -11.27
CA GLU A 195 5.16 1.06 -11.25
C GLU A 195 4.85 0.61 -9.83
N VAL A 196 5.84 0.65 -8.92
CA VAL A 196 5.60 0.40 -7.49
C VAL A 196 4.64 1.43 -6.93
N ARG A 197 4.87 2.73 -7.18
CA ARG A 197 3.96 3.80 -6.75
C ARG A 197 2.55 3.62 -7.30
N SER A 198 2.43 3.38 -8.60
CA SER A 198 1.13 3.23 -9.28
C SER A 198 0.36 2.01 -8.76
N GLU A 199 1.02 0.86 -8.60
CA GLU A 199 0.41 -0.38 -8.13
C GLU A 199 0.09 -0.35 -6.63
N PHE A 200 0.93 0.30 -5.83
CA PHE A 200 0.68 0.49 -4.42
C PHE A 200 -0.50 1.45 -4.20
N ALA A 201 -0.55 2.58 -4.92
CA ALA A 201 -1.68 3.50 -4.85
C ALA A 201 -3.01 2.80 -5.16
N LYS A 202 -3.06 1.94 -6.19
CA LYS A 202 -4.27 1.12 -6.47
C LYS A 202 -4.65 0.24 -5.28
N ALA A 203 -3.68 -0.44 -4.67
CA ALA A 203 -3.93 -1.32 -3.52
C ALA A 203 -4.37 -0.54 -2.27
N LEU A 204 -3.77 0.63 -2.03
CA LEU A 204 -4.16 1.54 -0.95
C LEU A 204 -5.62 1.99 -1.10
N LEU A 205 -6.04 2.36 -2.31
CA LEU A 205 -7.42 2.74 -2.58
C LEU A 205 -8.40 1.60 -2.32
N GLN A 206 -8.08 0.40 -2.82
CA GLN A 206 -8.89 -0.78 -2.54
C GLN A 206 -8.97 -1.06 -1.03
N HIS A 207 -7.86 -0.91 -0.31
CA HIS A 207 -7.81 -1.09 1.14
C HIS A 207 -8.72 -0.08 1.86
N VAL A 208 -8.62 1.21 1.53
CA VAL A 208 -9.50 2.26 2.10
C VAL A 208 -10.97 1.95 1.81
N THR A 209 -11.32 1.55 0.59
CA THR A 209 -12.69 1.16 0.23
C THR A 209 -13.18 -0.04 1.04
N VAL A 210 -12.35 -1.07 1.23
CA VAL A 210 -12.68 -2.25 2.04
C VAL A 210 -12.95 -1.84 3.49
N LEU A 211 -12.09 -1.02 4.08
CA LEU A 211 -12.26 -0.51 5.45
C LEU A 211 -13.54 0.31 5.60
N MET A 212 -13.87 1.16 4.62
CA MET A 212 -15.13 1.91 4.62
C MET A 212 -16.34 0.97 4.57
N ALA A 213 -16.31 -0.05 3.71
CA ALA A 213 -17.37 -1.03 3.60
C ALA A 213 -17.54 -1.85 4.90
N GLN A 214 -16.45 -2.21 5.55
CA GLN A 214 -16.47 -2.91 6.84
C GLN A 214 -17.07 -2.06 7.96
N GLY A 215 -16.66 -0.78 8.06
CA GLY A 215 -17.21 0.14 9.05
C GLY A 215 -18.73 0.35 8.90
N MET A 216 -19.24 0.43 7.67
CA MET A 216 -20.68 0.55 7.45
C MET A 216 -21.47 -0.69 7.92
N ARG A 217 -20.93 -1.91 7.74
CA ARG A 217 -21.59 -3.16 8.18
C ARG A 217 -21.67 -3.27 9.70
N THR A 218 -20.62 -2.83 10.41
CA THR A 218 -20.60 -2.91 11.87
C THR A 218 -21.65 -2.00 12.52
N HIS A 219 -21.95 -0.84 11.93
CA HIS A 219 -23.01 0.04 12.42
C HIS A 219 -24.42 -0.56 12.27
N THR A 220 -24.69 -1.28 11.18
CA THR A 220 -26.04 -1.81 10.93
C THR A 220 -26.40 -3.00 11.82
N GLN A 221 -25.43 -3.81 12.24
CA GLN A 221 -25.71 -5.08 12.93
C GLN A 221 -25.67 -5.01 14.46
N GLN A 222 -25.11 -3.96 15.08
CA GLN A 222 -24.81 -3.96 16.51
C GLN A 222 -25.75 -3.11 17.39
N SER A 223 -27.07 -3.17 17.19
CA SER A 223 -28.02 -2.46 18.05
C SER A 223 -28.22 -3.05 19.47
N GLY A 224 -27.30 -3.89 19.98
CA GLY A 224 -27.56 -4.65 21.21
C GLY A 224 -26.39 -5.10 22.08
N MET A 225 -25.14 -5.06 21.63
CA MET A 225 -24.00 -5.47 22.47
C MET A 225 -22.76 -4.59 22.23
N PRO A 226 -22.17 -3.98 23.28
CA PRO A 226 -20.90 -3.27 23.20
C PRO A 226 -19.78 -4.30 23.05
N THR A 227 -19.51 -4.74 21.82
CA THR A 227 -18.38 -5.66 21.59
C THR A 227 -17.07 -4.88 21.72
N LEU A 228 -16.21 -5.35 22.62
CA LEU A 228 -14.83 -4.92 22.89
C LEU A 228 -13.88 -5.05 21.69
N SER A 229 -14.38 -5.22 20.47
CA SER A 229 -13.60 -5.02 19.25
C SER A 229 -13.42 -3.52 18.98
N ALA A 230 -12.97 -2.79 19.99
CA ALA A 230 -12.60 -1.37 19.98
C ALA A 230 -11.36 -1.08 19.10
N GLY A 231 -10.86 -2.07 18.37
CA GLY A 231 -9.82 -1.93 17.35
C GLY A 231 -10.42 -1.33 16.07
N GLY A 232 -10.57 0.00 16.10
CA GLY A 232 -11.12 0.83 15.05
C GLY A 232 -10.55 0.55 13.66
N TRP A 233 -11.41 0.10 12.77
CA TRP A 233 -11.20 0.20 11.34
C TRP A 233 -11.08 1.69 10.99
N MET A 234 -9.86 2.18 10.79
CA MET A 234 -9.60 3.60 10.58
C MET A 234 -9.24 3.87 9.12
N PRO A 235 -10.22 3.95 8.20
CA PRO A 235 -9.93 4.30 6.81
C PRO A 235 -9.26 5.68 6.70
N SER A 236 -9.50 6.59 7.66
CA SER A 236 -8.84 7.90 7.74
C SER A 236 -7.32 7.79 7.92
N LYS A 237 -6.83 6.76 8.63
CA LYS A 237 -5.39 6.49 8.81
C LYS A 237 -4.74 6.26 7.45
N TYR A 238 -5.28 5.34 6.65
CA TYR A 238 -4.72 5.01 5.33
C TYR A 238 -5.01 6.07 4.26
N ALA A 239 -6.16 6.74 4.31
CA ALA A 239 -6.48 7.84 3.41
C ALA A 239 -5.49 9.01 3.56
N ALA A 240 -4.89 9.18 4.75
CA ALA A 240 -3.87 10.20 5.00
C ALA A 240 -2.57 9.99 4.20
N MET A 241 -2.36 8.83 3.58
CA MET A 241 -1.22 8.58 2.68
C MET A 241 -1.45 9.16 1.28
N LEU A 242 -2.70 9.38 0.84
CA LEU A 242 -3.01 9.86 -0.51
C LEU A 242 -2.42 11.24 -0.83
N PRO A 243 -2.44 12.23 0.09
CA PRO A 243 -1.79 13.52 -0.14
C PRO A 243 -0.29 13.43 -0.41
N LEU A 244 0.41 12.37 0.03
CA LEU A 244 1.85 12.20 -0.24
C LEU A 244 2.14 12.01 -1.74
N ALA A 245 1.15 11.60 -2.53
CA ALA A 245 1.27 11.55 -3.98
C ALA A 245 1.39 12.94 -4.63
N ALA A 246 1.17 14.04 -3.90
CA ALA A 246 1.30 15.40 -4.45
C ALA A 246 2.71 15.68 -5.00
N VAL A 247 3.73 15.00 -4.49
CA VAL A 247 5.13 15.11 -4.95
C VAL A 247 5.53 14.03 -5.96
N ASP A 248 4.63 13.12 -6.37
CA ASP A 248 4.95 12.10 -7.38
C ASP A 248 5.28 12.81 -8.70
N PRO A 249 6.43 12.55 -9.37
CA PRO A 249 6.76 13.20 -10.64
C PRO A 249 5.76 12.89 -11.78
N HIS A 250 5.02 11.78 -11.68
CA HIS A 250 4.09 11.31 -12.70
C HIS A 250 2.67 11.85 -12.50
N GLU A 251 2.26 12.80 -13.35
CA GLU A 251 0.95 13.48 -13.27
C GLU A 251 -0.26 12.54 -13.17
N PRO A 252 -0.36 11.43 -13.95
CA PRO A 252 -1.47 10.49 -13.79
C PRO A 252 -1.62 9.88 -12.40
N ASN A 253 -0.52 9.69 -11.66
CA ASN A 253 -0.58 9.18 -10.28
C ASN A 253 -1.12 10.25 -9.33
N ARG A 254 -0.64 11.50 -9.46
CA ARG A 254 -1.14 12.66 -8.70
C ARG A 254 -2.64 12.84 -8.88
N ALA A 255 -3.09 12.88 -10.13
CA ALA A 255 -4.49 13.05 -10.49
C ALA A 255 -5.37 11.91 -9.94
N ARG A 256 -4.90 10.67 -9.99
CA ARG A 256 -5.61 9.50 -9.43
C ARG A 256 -5.74 9.60 -7.92
N ALA A 257 -4.67 9.92 -7.21
CA ALA A 257 -4.69 10.06 -5.76
C ALA A 257 -5.59 11.22 -5.30
N ALA A 258 -5.53 12.37 -5.99
CA ALA A 258 -6.38 13.52 -5.72
C ALA A 258 -7.87 13.19 -5.91
N ARG A 259 -8.23 12.54 -7.03
CA ARG A 259 -9.61 12.09 -7.27
C ARG A 259 -10.09 11.15 -6.17
N ALA A 260 -9.26 10.18 -5.81
CA ALA A 260 -9.64 9.20 -4.80
C ALA A 260 -9.79 9.80 -3.39
N LEU A 261 -9.01 10.83 -3.07
CA LEU A 261 -9.18 11.61 -1.84
C LEU A 261 -10.53 12.35 -1.83
N VAL A 262 -10.92 12.96 -2.96
CA VAL A 262 -12.24 13.59 -3.13
C VAL A 262 -13.36 12.56 -2.94
N ASP A 263 -13.24 11.41 -3.60
CA ASP A 263 -14.23 10.32 -3.50
C ASP A 263 -14.37 9.82 -2.06
N TYR A 264 -13.24 9.65 -1.36
CA TYR A 264 -13.20 9.30 0.06
C TYR A 264 -13.97 10.30 0.93
N VAL A 265 -13.68 11.60 0.78
CA VAL A 265 -14.34 12.67 1.54
C VAL A 265 -15.84 12.71 1.28
N ILE A 266 -16.26 12.62 0.01
CA ILE A 266 -17.67 12.60 -0.38
C ILE A 266 -18.37 11.38 0.23
N ALA A 267 -17.78 10.20 0.11
CA ALA A 267 -18.36 8.97 0.62
C ALA A 267 -18.50 9.00 2.15
N LYS A 268 -17.47 9.48 2.88
CA LYS A 268 -17.54 9.65 4.34
C LYS A 268 -18.60 10.66 4.78
N ARG A 269 -18.68 11.83 4.14
CA ARG A 269 -19.71 12.83 4.47
C ARG A 269 -21.13 12.32 4.19
N ARG A 270 -21.32 11.55 3.11
CA ARG A 270 -22.62 10.91 2.82
C ARG A 270 -22.98 9.89 3.89
N ALA A 271 -22.05 9.03 4.29
CA ALA A 271 -22.27 8.05 5.36
C ALA A 271 -22.63 8.73 6.69
N ALA A 272 -21.89 9.76 7.09
CA ALA A 272 -22.16 10.51 8.32
C ALA A 272 -23.56 11.18 8.31
N ARG A 273 -23.96 11.78 7.18
CA ARG A 273 -25.30 12.37 7.03
C ARG A 273 -26.41 11.31 7.11
N ALA A 274 -26.22 10.16 6.48
CA ALA A 274 -27.18 9.05 6.55
C ALA A 274 -27.32 8.52 7.98
N ALA A 275 -26.21 8.35 8.71
CA ALA A 275 -26.20 7.94 10.11
C ALA A 275 -26.92 8.97 11.01
N ALA A 276 -26.66 10.27 10.81
CA ALA A 276 -27.35 11.33 11.55
C ALA A 276 -28.86 11.36 11.29
N GLN A 277 -29.29 11.14 10.04
CA GLN A 277 -30.71 11.03 9.69
C GLN A 277 -31.38 9.82 10.34
N GLN A 278 -30.70 8.67 10.38
CA GLN A 278 -31.22 7.46 11.06
C GLN A 278 -31.34 7.67 12.58
N ALA A 279 -30.34 8.29 13.22
CA ALA A 279 -30.38 8.60 14.64
C ALA A 279 -31.55 9.56 14.99
N ALA A 280 -31.81 10.55 14.15
CA ALA A 280 -32.94 11.46 14.32
C ALA A 280 -34.31 10.74 14.27
N LEU A 281 -34.48 9.79 13.34
CA LEU A 281 -35.71 8.98 13.23
C LEU A 281 -35.94 8.06 14.44
N ILE A 282 -34.87 7.52 15.05
CA ILE A 282 -34.97 6.71 16.27
C ILE A 282 -35.34 7.58 17.49
N THR A 283 -34.83 8.82 17.53
CA THR A 283 -35.10 9.74 18.64
C THR A 283 -36.57 10.18 18.65
N THR A 284 -37.16 10.45 17.47
CA THR A 284 -38.57 10.86 17.37
C THR A 284 -39.55 9.73 17.72
N THR A 285 -39.22 8.48 17.41
CA THR A 285 -40.05 7.31 17.74
C THR A 285 -39.95 6.88 19.21
N SER A 286 -38.83 7.14 19.86
CA SER A 286 -38.65 6.86 21.30
C SER A 286 -39.26 7.94 22.20
N ALA A 287 -39.31 9.20 21.76
CA ALA A 287 -39.92 10.29 22.52
C ALA A 287 -41.45 10.15 22.72
N THR A 288 -42.16 9.48 21.79
CA THR A 288 -43.60 9.24 21.91
C THR A 288 -43.97 8.07 22.82
N SER A 289 -43.00 7.26 23.29
CA SER A 289 -43.28 6.01 24.01
C SER A 289 -42.87 5.98 25.49
N ARG A 290 -42.19 6.99 26.07
CA ARG A 290 -41.74 6.93 27.49
C ARG A 290 -41.74 8.27 28.23
N GLY A 291 -42.69 8.43 29.16
CA GLY A 291 -42.60 9.33 30.31
C GLY A 291 -41.71 8.80 31.45
N ALA A 292 -40.62 8.09 31.12
CA ALA A 292 -39.73 7.45 32.10
C ALA A 292 -38.32 8.03 31.99
N ALA A 293 -37.76 8.40 33.14
CA ALA A 293 -36.52 9.14 33.36
C ALA A 293 -35.37 8.77 32.39
N ALA A 294 -34.79 9.81 31.75
CA ALA A 294 -33.68 9.67 30.81
C ALA A 294 -32.39 9.21 31.51
N PRO A 295 -31.72 8.15 31.05
CA PRO A 295 -30.42 7.75 31.57
C PRO A 295 -29.33 8.75 31.12
N GLN A 296 -28.78 9.52 32.06
CA GLN A 296 -27.79 10.58 31.83
C GLN A 296 -26.35 10.10 31.48
N GLY A 297 -26.13 8.83 31.11
CA GLY A 297 -24.78 8.23 31.11
C GLY A 297 -24.07 7.98 29.77
N THR A 298 -24.75 7.90 28.62
CA THR A 298 -24.16 7.33 27.39
C THR A 298 -23.75 8.32 26.30
N ALA A 299 -24.15 9.59 26.40
CA ALA A 299 -23.98 10.57 25.32
C ALA A 299 -22.50 10.90 24.97
N GLY A 300 -21.55 10.68 25.90
CA GLY A 300 -20.14 11.01 25.69
C GLY A 300 -19.40 10.07 24.73
N ALA A 301 -19.66 8.76 24.81
CA ALA A 301 -18.96 7.76 24.02
C ALA A 301 -19.39 7.77 22.54
N GLU A 302 -20.68 7.98 22.29
CA GLU A 302 -21.23 8.12 20.94
C GLU A 302 -20.64 9.34 20.21
N ARG A 303 -20.42 10.44 20.94
CA ARG A 303 -19.83 11.66 20.37
C ARG A 303 -18.38 11.45 19.94
N GLN A 304 -17.60 10.65 20.67
CA GLN A 304 -16.22 10.34 20.29
C GLN A 304 -16.14 9.44 19.06
N GLN A 305 -17.05 8.46 18.91
CA GLN A 305 -17.13 7.63 17.71
C GLN A 305 -17.48 8.48 16.47
N GLN A 306 -18.40 9.43 16.61
CA GLN A 306 -18.77 10.35 15.51
C GLN A 306 -17.60 11.18 14.99
N VAL A 307 -16.63 11.57 15.85
CA VAL A 307 -15.47 12.37 15.41
C VAL A 307 -14.55 11.56 14.50
N GLN A 308 -14.35 10.27 14.79
CA GLN A 308 -13.48 9.39 13.99
C GLN A 308 -14.06 9.09 12.60
N GLU A 309 -15.37 9.24 12.44
CA GLU A 309 -16.08 9.03 11.19
C GLU A 309 -15.96 10.20 10.22
N LEU A 310 -15.59 11.39 10.71
CA LEU A 310 -15.39 12.56 9.87
C LEU A 310 -14.13 12.40 8.99
N PRO A 311 -14.18 12.78 7.70
CA PRO A 311 -12.99 12.71 6.86
C PRO A 311 -11.85 13.60 7.36
N GLU A 312 -12.16 14.70 8.06
CA GLU A 312 -11.17 15.59 8.68
C GLU A 312 -10.28 14.86 9.71
N PHE A 313 -10.73 13.72 10.25
CA PHE A 313 -9.93 12.88 11.15
C PHE A 313 -8.72 12.23 10.47
N MET A 314 -8.56 12.36 9.15
CA MET A 314 -7.31 11.97 8.47
C MET A 314 -6.15 12.95 8.75
N LEU A 315 -6.45 14.19 9.12
CA LEU A 315 -5.44 15.25 9.28
C LEU A 315 -4.40 14.95 10.38
N PRO A 316 -4.76 14.45 11.58
CA PRO A 316 -3.76 14.07 12.57
C PRO A 316 -2.79 13.01 12.07
N TYR A 317 -3.27 12.04 11.28
CA TYR A 317 -2.42 11.03 10.66
C TYR A 317 -1.51 11.60 9.58
N LEU A 318 -2.00 12.53 8.77
CA LEU A 318 -1.18 13.22 7.78
C LEU A 318 -0.07 14.03 8.45
N VAL A 319 -0.40 14.79 9.51
CA VAL A 319 0.59 15.54 10.30
C VAL A 319 1.63 14.58 10.89
N TYR A 320 1.19 13.45 11.44
CA TYR A 320 2.08 12.42 11.96
C TYR A 320 3.04 11.89 10.89
N LEU A 321 2.54 11.54 9.70
CA LEU A 321 3.36 11.06 8.58
C LEU A 321 4.36 12.12 8.11
N LEU A 322 3.93 13.36 7.95
CA LEU A 322 4.80 14.46 7.52
C LEU A 322 5.90 14.78 8.55
N ALA A 323 5.58 14.69 9.85
CA ALA A 323 6.54 14.93 10.92
C ALA A 323 7.63 13.83 11.03
N HIS A 324 7.37 12.64 10.49
CA HIS A 324 8.32 11.51 10.48
C HIS A 324 8.84 11.22 9.06
N HIS A 325 8.60 12.12 8.11
CA HIS A 325 9.06 11.96 6.74
C HIS A 325 10.59 12.13 6.68
N PRO A 326 11.34 11.32 5.91
CA PRO A 326 12.80 11.42 5.85
C PRO A 326 13.29 12.77 5.32
N ASP A 327 12.51 13.40 4.42
CA ASP A 327 12.81 14.75 3.93
C ASP A 327 12.44 15.88 4.91
N PHE A 328 11.81 15.58 6.05
CA PHE A 328 11.52 16.60 7.06
C PHE A 328 12.82 17.01 7.76
N PRO A 329 13.15 18.31 7.82
CA PRO A 329 14.42 18.76 8.40
C PRO A 329 14.56 18.33 9.86
N GLU A 330 15.73 17.84 10.24
CA GLU A 330 16.03 17.51 11.64
C GLU A 330 15.88 18.76 12.52
N GLN A 331 15.51 18.54 13.79
CA GLN A 331 15.30 19.60 14.77
C GLN A 331 16.49 20.57 14.87
N VAL A 332 17.72 20.07 14.69
CA VAL A 332 18.94 20.89 14.67
C VAL A 332 18.94 21.91 13.54
N ALA A 333 18.44 21.53 12.36
CA ALA A 333 18.29 22.45 11.24
C ALA A 333 17.16 23.47 11.48
N LEU A 334 16.08 23.06 12.12
CA LEU A 334 14.98 23.94 12.50
C LEU A 334 15.41 24.97 13.57
N ASP A 335 16.15 24.55 14.58
CA ASP A 335 16.66 25.41 15.63
C ASP A 335 17.67 26.43 15.08
N ALA A 336 18.50 26.04 14.11
CA ALA A 336 19.41 26.96 13.42
C ALA A 336 18.68 28.06 12.64
N VAL A 337 17.56 27.70 11.97
CA VAL A 337 16.67 28.66 11.29
C VAL A 337 15.97 29.57 12.29
N ALA A 338 15.43 29.00 13.38
CA ALA A 338 14.73 29.74 14.43
C ALA A 338 15.65 30.70 15.20
N SER A 339 16.93 30.35 15.33
CA SER A 339 17.96 31.17 16.00
C SER A 339 18.42 32.38 15.16
N GLY A 340 17.80 32.63 14.01
CA GLY A 340 18.17 33.76 13.15
C GLY A 340 19.53 33.59 12.46
N GLY A 341 20.03 32.35 12.35
CA GLY A 341 21.25 32.02 11.63
C GLY A 341 21.09 32.17 10.12
N LEU A 342 20.92 33.40 9.63
CA LEU A 342 20.88 33.78 8.21
C LEU A 342 22.25 33.71 7.52
N ALA A 343 23.13 32.79 7.94
CA ALA A 343 24.45 32.63 7.34
C ALA A 343 24.45 31.43 6.39
N ALA A 344 24.31 31.76 5.11
CA ALA A 344 24.40 30.89 3.93
C ALA A 344 23.21 29.95 3.71
N ALA A 345 22.53 30.15 2.57
CA ALA A 345 21.62 29.17 2.00
C ALA A 345 22.30 27.79 2.02
N PRO A 346 21.61 26.72 2.46
CA PRO A 346 22.15 25.38 2.31
C PRO A 346 22.47 25.20 0.82
N PRO A 347 23.69 24.73 0.47
CA PRO A 347 24.01 24.46 -0.92
C PRO A 347 22.92 23.54 -1.47
N ALA A 348 22.36 23.91 -2.63
CA ALA A 348 21.30 23.16 -3.29
C ALA A 348 21.57 21.66 -3.14
N LEU A 349 20.58 20.93 -2.60
CA LEU A 349 20.58 19.48 -2.36
C LEU A 349 20.95 18.71 -3.64
N GLY A 350 22.22 18.69 -3.97
CA GLY A 350 22.85 17.78 -4.92
C GLY A 350 23.23 16.56 -4.12
N GLY A 351 22.39 15.54 -4.17
CA GLY A 351 22.57 14.28 -3.47
C GLY A 351 23.96 13.69 -3.72
N THR A 352 24.82 13.76 -2.70
CA THR A 352 25.92 12.83 -2.48
C THR A 352 26.00 12.58 -0.98
N SER A 353 25.37 11.50 -0.54
CA SER A 353 25.59 10.94 0.79
C SER A 353 27.07 10.60 0.91
N THR A 354 27.80 11.37 1.72
CA THR A 354 29.20 11.13 2.02
C THR A 354 29.30 10.70 3.48
N HIS A 355 29.00 9.43 3.74
CA HIS A 355 29.33 8.78 5.01
C HIS A 355 30.83 8.45 4.98
N GLN A 356 31.68 9.44 5.28
CA GLN A 356 33.13 9.27 5.30
C GLN A 356 33.55 8.61 6.62
N GLN A 357 33.61 7.28 6.63
CA GLN A 357 34.31 6.52 7.67
C GLN A 357 35.82 6.77 7.55
N LEU A 358 36.41 7.21 8.66
CA LEU A 358 37.86 7.19 8.90
C LEU A 358 38.36 5.75 8.86
N HIS A 359 39.00 5.36 7.75
CA HIS A 359 39.87 4.19 7.71
C HIS A 359 41.20 4.51 7.03
N ASP A 360 42.23 3.94 7.65
CA ASP A 360 43.65 4.13 7.41
C ASP A 360 44.13 3.97 5.96
N LYS A 361 45.11 4.80 5.63
CA LYS A 361 45.87 4.86 4.39
C LYS A 361 46.49 3.50 4.01
N LYS A 362 46.20 3.04 2.79
CA LYS A 362 47.17 2.36 1.93
C LYS A 362 47.13 2.95 0.52
N PRO A 363 48.27 3.22 -0.13
CA PRO A 363 48.30 3.86 -1.45
C PRO A 363 48.22 2.81 -2.57
N GLY A 364 47.35 3.02 -3.56
CA GLY A 364 47.32 2.21 -4.77
C GLY A 364 46.27 2.60 -5.80
N ARG A 365 46.73 3.28 -6.86
CA ARG A 365 46.12 3.51 -8.20
C ARG A 365 45.07 4.63 -8.37
N PRO A 366 45.45 5.77 -8.99
CA PRO A 366 44.54 6.76 -9.55
C PRO A 366 44.44 6.56 -11.08
N GLN A 367 43.33 6.02 -11.59
CA GLN A 367 43.02 6.20 -13.02
C GLN A 367 41.54 6.00 -13.38
N VAL A 368 40.74 5.33 -12.55
CA VAL A 368 39.31 5.08 -12.86
C VAL A 368 38.40 6.26 -12.45
N GLN A 369 38.81 7.05 -11.44
CA GLN A 369 37.96 8.10 -10.88
C GLN A 369 37.84 9.35 -11.77
N GLN A 370 38.84 9.61 -12.63
CA GLN A 370 38.82 10.77 -13.53
C GLN A 370 37.90 10.55 -14.74
N GLN A 371 37.70 9.29 -15.17
CA GLN A 371 36.83 8.95 -16.30
C GLN A 371 35.34 8.99 -15.92
N GLN A 372 35.00 8.66 -14.67
CA GLN A 372 33.62 8.82 -14.18
C GLN A 372 33.20 10.29 -14.01
N GLN A 373 34.12 11.18 -13.63
CA GLN A 373 33.82 12.62 -13.57
C GLN A 373 33.62 13.26 -14.96
N GLN A 374 34.37 12.83 -15.98
CA GLN A 374 34.19 13.32 -17.35
C GLN A 374 32.86 12.85 -17.98
N ASN A 375 32.42 11.62 -17.71
CA ASN A 375 31.11 11.14 -18.18
C ASN A 375 29.94 11.86 -17.51
N LYS A 376 30.09 12.28 -16.24
CA LYS A 376 29.06 13.06 -15.54
C LYS A 376 28.91 14.48 -16.10
N GLN A 377 30.00 15.10 -16.56
CA GLN A 377 29.96 16.42 -17.20
C GLN A 377 29.37 16.40 -18.62
N ARG A 378 29.50 15.29 -19.35
CA ARG A 378 28.90 15.16 -20.70
C ARG A 378 27.37 15.03 -20.68
N ARG A 379 26.79 14.39 -19.66
CA ARG A 379 25.32 14.28 -19.51
C ARG A 379 24.63 15.60 -19.15
N ALA A 380 25.32 16.56 -18.55
CA ALA A 380 24.74 17.86 -18.20
C ALA A 380 24.53 18.79 -19.41
N HIS A 381 25.19 18.53 -20.55
CA HIS A 381 25.11 19.38 -21.74
C HIS A 381 24.09 18.94 -22.80
N SER A 382 23.46 17.76 -22.69
CA SER A 382 22.52 17.27 -23.73
C SER A 382 21.05 17.63 -23.49
N PHE A 383 20.71 18.38 -22.42
CA PHE A 383 19.32 18.70 -22.06
C PHE A 383 18.88 20.14 -22.39
N GLN A 384 19.62 20.85 -23.25
CA GLN A 384 19.23 22.17 -23.78
C GLN A 384 19.09 22.17 -25.31
N SER A 385 18.12 21.44 -25.86
CA SER A 385 17.48 21.84 -27.13
C SER A 385 16.21 21.04 -27.40
N ASN A 386 15.05 21.69 -27.25
CA ASN A 386 13.93 21.68 -28.21
C ASN A 386 12.65 22.14 -27.53
N GLY A 387 12.44 23.45 -27.50
CA GLY A 387 11.10 24.03 -27.38
C GLY A 387 10.51 24.21 -28.78
N HIS A 388 9.41 23.52 -29.08
CA HIS A 388 8.52 23.87 -30.18
C HIS A 388 7.11 24.06 -29.63
N SER A 389 6.63 25.29 -29.80
CA SER A 389 5.31 25.79 -29.44
C SER A 389 4.24 25.23 -30.39
N HIS A 390 3.17 24.66 -29.85
CA HIS A 390 1.91 24.50 -30.59
C HIS A 390 0.77 25.25 -29.90
N GLN A 391 0.11 26.08 -30.73
CA GLN A 391 -1.01 26.95 -30.45
C GLN A 391 -2.22 26.20 -29.89
N SER A 392 -2.81 26.77 -28.84
CA SER A 392 -4.10 26.41 -28.28
C SER A 392 -5.24 26.81 -29.22
N GLY A 393 -5.98 25.82 -29.72
CA GLY A 393 -7.28 26.02 -30.35
C GLY A 393 -8.40 26.03 -29.29
N SER A 394 -9.15 27.14 -29.24
CA SER A 394 -10.35 27.30 -28.42
C SER A 394 -11.53 26.53 -29.02
N LEU A 395 -12.15 25.63 -28.24
CA LEU A 395 -13.46 25.06 -28.56
C LEU A 395 -14.52 25.62 -27.61
N SER A 396 -15.38 26.44 -28.19
CA SER A 396 -16.61 26.99 -27.64
C SER A 396 -17.63 25.86 -27.42
N LEU A 397 -18.11 25.70 -26.20
CA LEU A 397 -19.26 24.84 -25.91
C LEU A 397 -20.54 25.66 -26.06
N SER A 398 -21.31 25.36 -27.11
CA SER A 398 -22.65 25.90 -27.32
C SER A 398 -23.66 25.18 -26.43
N GLN A 399 -24.56 25.99 -25.89
CA GLN A 399 -25.66 25.67 -24.98
C GLN A 399 -26.93 25.47 -25.82
N GLU A 400 -27.44 24.24 -25.89
CA GLU A 400 -28.82 23.88 -26.26
C GLU A 400 -29.22 22.73 -25.31
N GLY A 401 -30.32 22.73 -24.57
CA GLY A 401 -31.62 23.35 -24.82
C GLY A 401 -32.57 22.31 -25.42
N GLY A 402 -33.13 21.40 -24.61
CA GLY A 402 -34.13 20.45 -25.10
C GLY A 402 -34.56 19.41 -24.07
N GLY A 403 -35.72 19.61 -23.46
CA GLY A 403 -36.36 18.62 -22.60
C GLY A 403 -37.18 17.61 -23.39
N ALA A 404 -37.33 16.40 -22.85
CA ALA A 404 -38.46 15.51 -23.09
C ALA A 404 -38.43 14.31 -22.13
N GLY A 405 -39.60 13.95 -21.60
CA GLY A 405 -39.99 12.54 -21.48
C GLY A 405 -39.54 11.78 -20.22
N ARG A 406 -40.21 12.05 -19.10
CA ARG A 406 -40.30 11.14 -17.96
C ARG A 406 -41.28 10.01 -18.34
N GLN A 407 -40.79 8.77 -18.51
CA GLN A 407 -41.64 7.57 -18.48
C GLN A 407 -41.13 6.64 -17.38
N GLN A 408 -41.99 6.40 -16.39
CA GLN A 408 -41.84 5.37 -15.37
C GLN A 408 -42.23 4.02 -15.98
N PRO A 409 -41.47 2.93 -15.76
CA PRO A 409 -42.01 1.60 -15.94
C PRO A 409 -42.81 1.19 -14.71
N GLY A 410 -44.02 0.70 -14.99
CA GLY A 410 -45.04 0.29 -14.04
C GLY A 410 -44.62 -0.86 -13.15
N ARG A 411 -45.26 -0.87 -11.98
CA ARG A 411 -45.21 -1.86 -10.93
C ARG A 411 -46.35 -2.84 -11.23
N GLU A 412 -46.01 -4.07 -11.61
CA GLU A 412 -47.00 -5.14 -11.69
C GLU A 412 -47.26 -5.69 -10.28
N GLU A 413 -48.52 -5.58 -9.88
CA GLU A 413 -49.13 -6.28 -8.75
C GLU A 413 -49.43 -7.71 -9.22
N GLY A 414 -48.96 -8.70 -8.45
CA GLY A 414 -49.35 -10.10 -8.61
C GLY A 414 -50.12 -10.52 -7.37
N GLU A 415 -51.42 -10.73 -7.56
CA GLU A 415 -52.39 -11.24 -6.60
C GLU A 415 -52.19 -12.74 -6.29
N GLU A 416 -52.76 -13.11 -5.15
CA GLU A 416 -52.95 -14.45 -4.59
C GLU A 416 -53.76 -15.41 -5.49
N GLU A 417 -53.50 -16.71 -5.27
CA GLU A 417 -54.44 -17.83 -5.07
C GLU A 417 -54.15 -19.07 -5.92
N GLY A 418 -53.97 -20.20 -5.20
CA GLY A 418 -53.67 -21.55 -5.68
C GLY A 418 -52.96 -22.37 -4.62
#